data_AF-A0A183N9A8-F1
#
_entry.id   AF-A0A183N9A8-F1
#
_cell.length_a   1.000
_cell.length_b   1.000
_cell.length_c   1.000
_cell.angle_alpha   90.00
_cell.angle_beta   90.00
_cell.angle_gamma   90.00
#
_symmetry.space_group_name_H-M   'P 1'
#
loop_
_entity.id
_entity.type
_entity.pdbx_description
1 polymer ?
#
loop_
_entity_poly.entity_id
_entity_poly.type
_entity_poly.pdbx_seq_one_letter_code
_entity_poly.pdbx_strand_id
1 'polypeptide(L)'
;MGYFNYLKSCKDPVTVNELSRFLGYSVKLAIANTGINFPRSCIDKREYPRPFFKLLRRNHIHQNHRSLKRLTLNYVDEIKFRIPELERNISLRSHILFELSEDQRFKLKDYIDVVSKNDTEDVILKLIKSLKQTDTQASFPESPEKYAITSIFHEVLGHKKHHHMGWTTVDTLDKIQERRNKKAAINTSRTRAEKAKAQAEYIEVNKQVKRSIRTDKRKYVEDLATTAEKAAREGNMRQLYDITKKLFGNRRKPEQPVKSKEGEVITNIGEQQNRWVEHFK
;
A
#
# COMPACT_ATOMS: atom_id res chain seq x y z
N MET A 1 -18.34 -24.28 -21.10
CA MET A 1 -17.72 -24.14 -22.45
C MET A 1 -18.56 -24.73 -23.60
N GLY A 2 -19.67 -25.45 -23.37
CA GLY A 2 -20.36 -26.19 -24.44
C GLY A 2 -21.38 -25.40 -25.29
N TYR A 3 -22.30 -24.66 -24.67
CA TYR A 3 -23.49 -24.16 -25.39
C TYR A 3 -23.21 -22.99 -26.35
N PHE A 4 -22.27 -22.09 -26.01
CA PHE A 4 -21.91 -20.97 -26.89
C PHE A 4 -21.15 -21.41 -28.15
N ASN A 5 -20.42 -22.53 -28.09
CA ASN A 5 -19.78 -23.12 -29.27
C ASN A 5 -20.82 -23.73 -30.22
N TYR A 6 -21.89 -24.31 -29.67
CA TYR A 6 -23.06 -24.75 -30.44
C TYR A 6 -23.81 -23.57 -31.10
N LEU A 7 -23.98 -22.45 -30.40
CA LEU A 7 -24.60 -21.26 -30.99
C LEU A 7 -23.73 -20.66 -32.11
N LYS A 8 -22.39 -20.67 -31.96
CA LYS A 8 -21.44 -20.26 -33.01
C LYS A 8 -21.53 -21.10 -34.28
N SER A 9 -21.92 -22.38 -34.20
CA SER A 9 -22.06 -23.25 -35.37
C SER A 9 -23.42 -23.12 -36.07
N CYS A 10 -24.44 -22.60 -35.39
CA CYS A 10 -25.83 -22.62 -35.88
C CYS A 10 -26.44 -21.24 -36.16
N LYS A 11 -25.78 -20.14 -35.76
CA LYS A 11 -26.30 -18.77 -35.90
C LYS A 11 -25.27 -17.86 -36.56
N ASP A 12 -25.74 -16.76 -37.13
CA ASP A 12 -24.88 -15.78 -37.79
C ASP A 12 -23.96 -15.07 -36.78
N PRO A 13 -22.80 -14.55 -37.22
CA PRO A 13 -21.84 -13.93 -36.32
C PRO A 13 -22.37 -12.70 -35.58
N VAL A 14 -23.35 -11.98 -36.14
CA VAL A 14 -23.89 -10.74 -35.55
C VAL A 14 -24.78 -11.09 -34.36
N THR A 15 -25.69 -12.06 -34.51
CA THR A 15 -26.55 -12.53 -33.42
C THR A 15 -25.77 -13.19 -32.30
N VAL A 16 -24.73 -13.98 -32.62
CA VAL A 16 -23.84 -14.58 -31.62
C VAL A 16 -23.08 -13.52 -30.82
N ASN A 17 -22.63 -12.45 -31.46
CA ASN A 17 -21.93 -11.35 -30.80
C ASN A 17 -22.86 -10.57 -29.86
N GLU A 18 -24.09 -10.27 -30.29
CA GLU A 18 -25.08 -9.61 -29.44
C GLU A 18 -25.55 -10.49 -28.28
N LEU A 19 -25.71 -11.81 -28.49
CA LEU A 19 -25.94 -12.77 -27.40
C LEU A 19 -24.78 -12.81 -26.40
N SER A 20 -23.53 -12.70 -26.89
CA SER A 20 -22.36 -12.65 -26.02
C SER A 20 -22.32 -11.38 -25.19
N ARG A 21 -22.73 -10.25 -25.78
CA ARG A 21 -22.86 -8.96 -25.08
C ARG A 21 -23.98 -9.04 -24.05
N PHE A 22 -25.14 -9.57 -24.42
CA PHE A 22 -26.27 -9.80 -23.51
C PHE A 22 -25.84 -10.63 -22.29
N LEU A 23 -25.23 -11.80 -22.52
CA LEU A 23 -24.64 -12.63 -21.46
C LEU A 23 -23.68 -11.82 -20.58
N GLY A 24 -22.75 -11.08 -21.20
CA GLY A 24 -21.77 -10.28 -20.48
C GLY A 24 -22.40 -9.21 -19.59
N TYR A 25 -23.47 -8.56 -20.03
CA TYR A 25 -24.20 -7.58 -19.20
C TYR A 25 -25.03 -8.26 -18.11
N SER A 26 -25.67 -9.39 -18.39
CA SER A 26 -26.42 -10.18 -17.40
C SER A 26 -25.52 -10.65 -16.26
N VAL A 27 -24.34 -11.18 -16.58
CA VAL A 27 -23.33 -11.59 -15.59
C VAL A 27 -22.83 -10.38 -14.80
N LYS A 28 -22.52 -9.25 -15.46
CA LYS A 28 -22.13 -8.01 -14.77
C LYS A 28 -23.21 -7.49 -13.82
N LEU A 29 -24.49 -7.61 -14.19
CA LEU A 29 -25.61 -7.23 -13.33
C LEU A 29 -25.69 -8.15 -12.10
N ALA A 30 -25.54 -9.48 -12.29
CA ALA A 30 -25.49 -10.43 -11.18
C ALA A 30 -24.31 -10.15 -10.22
N ILE A 31 -23.12 -9.85 -10.76
CA ILE A 31 -21.95 -9.44 -9.98
C ILE A 31 -22.18 -8.10 -9.25
N ALA A 32 -22.83 -7.12 -9.89
CA ALA A 32 -23.13 -5.84 -9.25
C ALA A 32 -24.10 -6.02 -8.08
N ASN A 33 -25.14 -6.84 -8.25
CA ASN A 33 -26.10 -7.14 -7.19
C ASN A 33 -25.47 -7.89 -6.01
N THR A 34 -24.61 -8.87 -6.27
CA THR A 34 -23.84 -9.54 -5.19
C THR A 34 -22.84 -8.58 -4.53
N GLY A 35 -22.25 -7.68 -5.30
CA GLY A 35 -21.40 -6.58 -4.85
C GLY A 35 -22.09 -5.55 -3.94
N ILE A 36 -23.42 -5.53 -3.86
CA ILE A 36 -24.18 -4.71 -2.89
C ILE A 36 -24.42 -5.48 -1.59
N ASN A 37 -24.75 -6.77 -1.69
CA ASN A 37 -25.11 -7.59 -0.52
C ASN A 37 -23.90 -7.87 0.38
N PHE A 38 -22.73 -8.12 -0.20
CA PHE A 38 -21.53 -8.40 0.57
C PHE A 38 -21.08 -7.20 1.44
N PRO A 39 -20.92 -5.96 0.92
CA PRO A 39 -20.55 -4.82 1.74
C PRO A 39 -21.60 -4.46 2.81
N ARG A 40 -22.90 -4.74 2.57
CA ARG A 40 -23.93 -4.62 3.61
C ARG A 40 -23.69 -5.60 4.75
N SER A 41 -23.43 -6.87 4.45
CA SER A 41 -23.08 -7.87 5.47
C SER A 41 -21.83 -7.48 6.28
N CYS A 42 -20.84 -6.86 5.64
CA CYS A 42 -19.64 -6.31 6.29
C CYS A 42 -19.98 -5.20 7.32
N ILE A 43 -20.97 -4.34 7.03
CA ILE A 43 -21.42 -3.29 7.96
C ILE A 43 -22.06 -3.92 9.20
N ASP A 44 -22.90 -4.94 9.03
CA ASP A 44 -23.62 -5.60 10.11
C ASP A 44 -22.68 -6.37 11.04
N LYS A 45 -21.74 -7.13 10.46
CA LYS A 45 -20.73 -7.91 11.19
C LYS A 45 -19.55 -7.08 11.72
N ARG A 46 -19.46 -5.80 11.32
CA ARG A 46 -18.32 -4.90 11.57
C ARG A 46 -16.97 -5.41 11.04
N GLU A 47 -17.01 -6.27 10.03
CA GLU A 47 -15.83 -6.85 9.38
C GLU A 47 -15.65 -6.19 8.02
N TYR A 48 -14.54 -5.49 7.80
CA TYR A 48 -14.32 -4.75 6.56
C TYR A 48 -13.16 -5.32 5.73
N PRO A 49 -13.24 -5.25 4.39
CA PRO A 49 -12.14 -5.64 3.52
C PRO A 49 -10.86 -4.79 3.72
N ARG A 50 -9.69 -5.43 3.59
CA ARG A 50 -8.36 -4.77 3.65
C ARG A 50 -8.23 -3.50 2.77
N PRO A 51 -8.77 -3.45 1.54
CA PRO A 51 -8.68 -2.25 0.71
C PRO A 51 -9.30 -1.02 1.35
N PHE A 52 -10.38 -1.15 2.14
CA PHE A 52 -11.04 -0.02 2.79
C PHE A 52 -10.15 0.61 3.87
N PHE A 53 -9.47 -0.21 4.69
CA PHE A 53 -8.49 0.27 5.65
C PHE A 53 -7.30 0.96 4.98
N LYS A 54 -6.80 0.40 3.87
CA LYS A 54 -5.73 1.03 3.08
C LYS A 54 -6.16 2.39 2.51
N LEU A 55 -7.40 2.49 2.04
CA LEU A 55 -7.94 3.72 1.48
C LEU A 55 -8.09 4.81 2.55
N LEU A 56 -8.57 4.47 3.75
CA LEU A 56 -8.63 5.42 4.86
C LEU A 56 -7.24 5.92 5.26
N ARG A 57 -6.24 5.03 5.35
CA ARG A 57 -4.84 5.40 5.61
C ARG A 57 -4.28 6.36 4.57
N ARG A 58 -4.52 6.05 3.28
CA ARG A 58 -4.06 6.89 2.16
C ARG A 58 -4.67 8.29 2.20
N ASN A 59 -5.89 8.42 2.71
CA ASN A 59 -6.60 9.69 2.84
C ASN A 59 -6.41 10.36 4.23
N HIS A 60 -5.53 9.81 5.08
CA HIS A 60 -5.30 10.31 6.45
C HIS A 60 -6.56 10.39 7.33
N ILE A 61 -7.53 9.52 7.08
CA ILE A 61 -8.77 9.44 7.88
C ILE A 61 -8.59 8.40 8.98
N HIS A 62 -9.03 8.71 10.20
CA HIS A 62 -8.98 7.77 11.31
C HIS A 62 -9.79 6.50 11.01
N GLN A 63 -9.17 5.34 11.24
CA GLN A 63 -9.74 4.01 10.99
C GLN A 63 -10.73 3.64 12.11
N ASN A 64 -11.84 4.35 12.21
CA ASN A 64 -12.94 3.99 13.10
C ASN A 64 -14.10 3.34 12.31
N HIS A 65 -14.98 2.65 13.04
CA HIS A 65 -16.15 1.98 12.45
C HIS A 65 -17.02 2.94 11.64
N ARG A 66 -17.18 4.19 12.10
CA ARG A 66 -18.00 5.22 11.40
C ARG A 66 -17.44 5.58 10.03
N SER A 67 -16.12 5.77 9.93
CA SER A 67 -15.41 6.05 8.68
C SER A 67 -15.49 4.86 7.71
N LEU A 68 -15.31 3.64 8.21
CA LEU A 68 -15.42 2.42 7.42
C LEU A 68 -16.85 2.17 6.92
N LYS A 69 -17.84 2.36 7.79
CA LYS A 69 -19.27 2.28 7.42
C LYS A 69 -19.61 3.30 6.34
N ARG A 70 -19.20 4.57 6.51
CA ARG A 70 -19.44 5.63 5.51
C ARG A 70 -18.80 5.30 4.17
N LEU A 71 -17.54 4.86 4.18
CA LEU A 71 -16.84 4.47 2.96
C LEU A 71 -17.54 3.28 2.26
N THR A 72 -17.99 2.31 3.04
CA THR A 72 -18.67 1.12 2.53
C THR A 72 -20.03 1.47 1.92
N LEU A 73 -20.79 2.38 2.54
CA LEU A 73 -22.04 2.90 1.99
C LEU A 73 -21.81 3.66 0.67
N ASN A 74 -20.80 4.52 0.61
CA ASN A 74 -20.44 5.20 -0.63
C ASN A 74 -20.11 4.21 -1.76
N TYR A 75 -19.38 3.14 -1.46
CA TYR A 75 -19.07 2.08 -2.42
C TYR A 75 -20.33 1.34 -2.90
N VAL A 76 -21.26 1.05 -1.99
CA VAL A 76 -22.56 0.46 -2.34
C VAL A 76 -23.37 1.38 -3.25
N ASP A 77 -23.39 2.68 -2.96
CA ASP A 77 -24.14 3.64 -3.77
C ASP A 77 -23.51 3.86 -5.16
N GLU A 78 -22.18 3.78 -5.27
CA GLU A 78 -21.48 3.75 -6.55
C GLU A 78 -21.85 2.53 -7.41
N ILE A 79 -21.98 1.35 -6.79
CA ILE A 79 -22.44 0.14 -7.51
C ILE A 79 -23.89 0.29 -7.94
N LYS A 80 -24.78 0.77 -7.05
CA LYS A 80 -26.19 1.01 -7.38
C LYS A 80 -26.35 1.97 -8.56
N PHE A 81 -25.51 3.00 -8.64
CA PHE A 81 -25.56 3.96 -9.75
C PHE A 81 -25.31 3.30 -11.12
N ARG A 82 -24.56 2.20 -11.16
CA ARG A 82 -24.24 1.48 -12.41
C ARG A 82 -25.31 0.47 -12.84
N ILE A 83 -26.19 0.04 -11.92
CA ILE A 83 -27.21 -0.98 -12.20
C ILE A 83 -28.19 -0.55 -13.32
N PRO A 84 -28.76 0.67 -13.30
CA PRO A 84 -29.71 1.08 -14.35
C PRO A 84 -29.12 1.06 -15.76
N GLU A 85 -27.83 1.36 -15.91
CA GLU A 85 -27.14 1.30 -17.19
C GLU A 85 -26.99 -0.16 -17.67
N LEU A 86 -26.68 -1.08 -16.76
CA LEU A 86 -26.60 -2.52 -17.07
C LEU A 86 -27.96 -3.07 -17.46
N GLU A 87 -29.02 -2.76 -16.69
CA GLU A 87 -30.39 -3.15 -17.00
C GLU A 87 -30.85 -2.62 -18.36
N ARG A 88 -30.57 -1.34 -18.65
CA ARG A 88 -30.87 -0.76 -19.97
C ARG A 88 -30.15 -1.49 -21.09
N ASN A 89 -28.87 -1.83 -20.89
CA ASN A 89 -28.08 -2.57 -21.88
C ASN A 89 -28.60 -4.00 -22.13
N ILE A 90 -29.15 -4.65 -21.10
CA ILE A 90 -29.80 -5.96 -21.20
C ILE A 90 -31.13 -5.82 -21.95
N SER A 91 -31.97 -4.85 -21.57
CA SER A 91 -33.27 -4.60 -22.21
C SER A 91 -33.12 -4.29 -23.70
N LEU A 92 -32.16 -3.45 -24.08
CA LEU A 92 -31.89 -3.12 -25.49
C LEU A 92 -31.55 -4.36 -26.33
N ARG A 93 -30.95 -5.39 -25.72
CA ARG A 93 -30.50 -6.63 -26.39
C ARG A 93 -31.43 -7.81 -26.18
N SER A 94 -32.52 -7.62 -25.44
CA SER A 94 -33.53 -8.65 -25.21
C SER A 94 -34.22 -9.09 -26.50
N HIS A 95 -34.29 -8.21 -27.51
CA HIS A 95 -34.93 -8.51 -28.79
C HIS A 95 -34.29 -9.67 -29.55
N ILE A 96 -32.97 -9.88 -29.41
CA ILE A 96 -32.26 -11.02 -30.03
C ILE A 96 -32.77 -12.37 -29.50
N LEU A 97 -33.34 -12.40 -28.29
CA LEU A 97 -33.90 -13.64 -27.75
C LEU A 97 -35.11 -14.14 -28.56
N PHE A 98 -35.83 -13.27 -29.28
CA PHE A 98 -36.94 -13.68 -30.15
C PHE A 98 -36.48 -14.44 -31.40
N GLU A 99 -35.20 -14.32 -31.79
CA GLU A 99 -34.61 -15.07 -32.91
C GLU A 99 -34.20 -16.50 -32.52
N LEU A 100 -34.36 -16.87 -31.24
CA LEU A 100 -34.09 -18.19 -30.69
C LEU A 100 -35.40 -18.96 -30.47
N SER A 101 -35.37 -20.28 -30.72
CA SER A 101 -36.48 -21.16 -30.36
C SER A 101 -36.68 -21.19 -28.84
N GLU A 102 -37.87 -21.59 -28.37
CA GLU A 102 -38.17 -21.71 -26.94
C GLU A 102 -37.15 -22.60 -26.21
N ASP A 103 -36.80 -23.75 -26.79
CA ASP A 103 -35.76 -24.65 -26.26
C ASP A 103 -34.38 -24.00 -26.18
N GLN A 104 -34.03 -23.18 -27.19
CA GLN A 104 -32.75 -22.48 -27.21
C GLN A 104 -32.70 -21.36 -26.18
N ARG A 105 -33.81 -20.65 -25.95
CA ARG A 105 -33.94 -19.64 -24.89
C ARG A 105 -33.86 -20.27 -23.51
N PHE A 106 -34.51 -21.41 -23.30
CA PHE A 106 -34.46 -22.14 -22.03
C PHE A 106 -33.02 -22.58 -21.70
N LYS A 107 -32.33 -23.21 -22.65
CA LYS A 107 -30.93 -23.61 -22.50
C LYS A 107 -29.99 -22.42 -22.30
N LEU A 108 -30.24 -21.29 -22.95
CA LEU A 108 -29.46 -20.07 -22.76
C LEU A 108 -29.65 -19.49 -21.36
N LYS A 109 -30.89 -19.46 -20.86
CA LYS A 109 -31.20 -18.97 -19.51
C LYS A 109 -30.51 -19.83 -18.45
N ASP A 110 -30.62 -21.15 -18.55
CA ASP A 110 -29.94 -22.09 -17.66
C ASP A 110 -28.42 -21.89 -17.68
N TYR A 111 -27.85 -21.69 -18.88
CA TYR A 111 -26.43 -21.36 -19.03
C TYR A 111 -26.04 -20.03 -18.37
N ILE A 112 -26.84 -18.97 -18.56
CA ILE A 112 -26.62 -17.67 -17.91
C ILE A 112 -26.66 -17.82 -16.40
N ASP A 113 -27.62 -18.58 -15.86
CA ASP A 113 -27.76 -18.80 -14.43
C ASP A 113 -26.56 -19.54 -13.85
N VAL A 114 -26.06 -20.59 -14.53
CA VAL A 114 -24.86 -21.32 -14.12
C VAL A 114 -23.61 -20.42 -14.17
N VAL A 115 -23.41 -19.68 -15.26
CA VAL A 115 -22.25 -18.79 -15.40
C VAL A 115 -22.30 -17.66 -14.38
N SER A 116 -23.47 -17.05 -14.20
CA SER A 116 -23.67 -15.99 -13.20
C SER A 116 -23.39 -16.50 -11.80
N LYS A 117 -23.86 -17.70 -11.43
CA LYS A 117 -23.57 -18.32 -10.13
C LYS A 117 -22.07 -18.52 -9.94
N ASN A 118 -21.39 -19.19 -10.86
CA ASN A 118 -19.95 -19.46 -10.76
C ASN A 118 -19.12 -18.16 -10.64
N ASP A 119 -19.39 -17.16 -11.49
CA ASP A 119 -18.67 -15.88 -11.44
C ASP A 119 -18.97 -15.11 -10.14
N THR A 120 -20.21 -15.15 -9.65
CA THR A 120 -20.54 -14.55 -8.35
C THR A 120 -19.88 -15.27 -7.18
N GLU A 121 -19.81 -16.60 -7.19
CA GLU A 121 -19.10 -17.40 -6.19
C GLU A 121 -17.62 -17.06 -6.18
N ASP A 122 -16.98 -16.96 -7.34
CA ASP A 122 -15.59 -16.55 -7.49
C ASP A 122 -15.33 -15.14 -6.91
N VAL A 123 -16.23 -14.19 -7.19
CA VAL A 123 -16.17 -12.84 -6.63
C VAL A 123 -16.34 -12.88 -5.10
N ILE A 124 -17.30 -13.64 -4.59
CA ILE A 124 -17.53 -13.81 -3.16
C ILE A 124 -16.30 -14.43 -2.48
N LEU A 125 -15.69 -15.47 -3.06
CA LEU A 125 -14.48 -16.10 -2.53
C LEU A 125 -13.30 -15.12 -2.47
N LYS A 126 -13.10 -14.32 -3.53
CA LYS A 126 -12.09 -13.25 -3.55
C LYS A 126 -12.36 -12.19 -2.48
N LEU A 127 -13.62 -11.81 -2.30
CA LEU A 127 -14.05 -10.84 -1.30
C LEU A 127 -13.89 -11.37 0.13
N ILE A 128 -14.26 -12.62 0.41
CA ILE A 128 -14.04 -13.30 1.71
C ILE A 128 -12.55 -13.41 2.00
N LYS A 129 -11.73 -13.78 1.01
CA LYS A 129 -10.27 -13.78 1.15
C LYS A 129 -9.71 -12.40 1.48
N SER A 130 -10.37 -11.33 1.04
CA SER A 130 -10.01 -9.95 1.38
C SER A 130 -10.45 -9.49 2.78
N LEU A 131 -11.42 -10.17 3.39
CA LEU A 131 -11.79 -10.03 4.81
C LEU A 131 -10.77 -10.73 5.71
N LYS A 132 -10.36 -11.94 5.31
CA LYS A 132 -9.36 -12.71 6.04
C LYS A 132 -8.09 -11.87 6.14
N GLN A 133 -7.72 -11.52 7.36
CA GLN A 133 -6.33 -11.25 7.67
C GLN A 133 -5.56 -12.57 7.47
N THR A 134 -5.21 -12.94 6.23
CA THR A 134 -3.93 -13.63 6.02
C THR A 134 -2.88 -12.53 6.00
N ASP A 135 -2.76 -11.89 7.15
CA ASP A 135 -1.44 -11.90 7.73
C ASP A 135 -1.39 -13.38 8.10
N THR A 136 -0.43 -14.14 7.58
CA THR A 136 0.39 -14.85 8.57
C THR A 136 0.50 -13.82 9.66
N GLN A 137 -0.25 -13.97 10.76
CA GLN A 137 0.04 -13.06 11.83
C GLN A 137 1.56 -13.22 11.89
N ALA A 138 2.29 -12.14 11.72
CA ALA A 138 3.30 -11.93 12.70
C ALA A 138 2.48 -11.91 13.99
N SER A 139 2.09 -13.11 14.47
CA SER A 139 1.80 -13.33 15.85
C SER A 139 3.12 -12.85 16.35
N PHE A 140 3.08 -11.71 17.05
CA PHE A 140 4.17 -11.47 17.96
C PHE A 140 4.38 -12.80 18.65
N PRO A 141 5.54 -13.45 18.43
CA PRO A 141 5.67 -14.82 18.85
C PRO A 141 5.35 -14.80 20.33
N GLU A 142 4.40 -15.63 20.74
CA GLU A 142 3.90 -15.65 22.12
C GLU A 142 5.02 -15.94 23.12
N SER A 143 6.22 -16.28 22.62
CA SER A 143 7.48 -16.23 23.34
C SER A 143 7.79 -14.81 23.85
N PRO A 144 7.76 -14.56 25.17
CA PRO A 144 8.25 -13.31 25.75
C PRO A 144 9.74 -13.08 25.47
N GLU A 145 10.46 -14.08 24.96
CA GLU A 145 11.88 -14.06 24.64
C GLU A 145 12.29 -12.97 23.64
N LYS A 146 11.53 -12.71 22.55
CA LYS A 146 11.87 -11.60 21.64
C LYS A 146 11.76 -10.23 22.30
N TYR A 147 10.77 -10.05 23.17
CA TYR A 147 10.57 -8.81 23.91
C TYR A 147 11.56 -8.67 25.06
N ALA A 148 11.88 -9.76 25.75
CA ALA A 148 12.92 -9.81 26.76
C ALA A 148 14.28 -9.47 26.14
N ILE A 149 14.65 -10.09 25.01
CA ILE A 149 15.89 -9.77 24.30
C ILE A 149 15.88 -8.31 23.86
N THR A 150 14.80 -7.80 23.26
CA THR A 150 14.74 -6.40 22.80
C THR A 150 14.79 -5.41 23.97
N SER A 151 14.14 -5.73 25.11
CA SER A 151 14.17 -4.94 26.34
C SER A 151 15.56 -4.95 26.99
N ILE A 152 16.20 -6.12 27.10
CA ILE A 152 17.58 -6.27 27.57
C ILE A 152 18.54 -5.52 26.62
N PHE A 153 18.31 -5.61 25.31
CA PHE A 153 19.10 -4.85 24.33
C PHE A 153 18.94 -3.34 24.55
N HIS A 154 17.72 -2.86 24.81
CA HIS A 154 17.48 -1.45 25.10
C HIS A 154 18.04 -1.01 26.45
N GLU A 155 18.08 -1.88 27.46
CA GLU A 155 18.66 -1.63 28.78
C GLU A 155 20.19 -1.62 28.74
N VAL A 156 20.80 -2.62 28.10
CA VAL A 156 22.26 -2.82 28.01
C VAL A 156 22.89 -1.90 26.95
N LEU A 157 22.28 -1.76 25.77
CA LEU A 157 22.86 -1.03 24.64
C LEU A 157 22.22 0.35 24.39
N GLY A 158 21.12 0.67 25.08
CA GLY A 158 20.42 1.93 24.94
C GLY A 158 19.68 2.08 23.61
N HIS A 159 18.97 3.21 23.46
CA HIS A 159 18.39 3.59 22.17
C HIS A 159 19.47 4.24 21.28
N LYS A 160 19.48 3.89 20.00
CA LYS A 160 20.35 4.55 19.01
C LYS A 160 20.00 6.04 18.98
N LYS A 161 20.86 6.87 19.57
CA LYS A 161 20.71 8.32 19.52
C LYS A 161 20.81 8.78 18.06
N HIS A 162 19.72 9.30 17.53
CA HIS A 162 19.73 9.99 16.25
C HIS A 162 20.49 11.30 16.45
N HIS A 163 21.80 11.27 16.19
CA HIS A 163 22.55 12.50 16.04
C HIS A 163 21.97 13.25 14.84
N HIS A 164 21.28 14.36 15.10
CA HIS A 164 21.11 15.37 14.08
C HIS A 164 22.50 15.71 13.59
N MET A 165 22.78 15.46 12.31
CA MET A 165 24.04 15.90 11.76
C MET A 165 24.04 17.43 11.81
N GLY A 166 24.91 18.02 12.63
CA GLY A 166 24.98 19.46 12.89
C GLY A 166 25.41 20.33 11.71
N TRP A 167 25.34 19.83 10.47
CA TRP A 167 25.66 20.59 9.26
C TRP A 167 24.51 21.46 8.77
N THR A 168 23.29 21.30 9.29
CA THR A 168 22.16 22.11 8.83
C THR A 168 22.27 23.52 9.39
N THR A 169 22.29 24.52 8.51
CA THR A 169 22.37 25.92 8.89
C THR A 169 21.04 26.45 9.43
N VAL A 170 21.08 27.53 10.21
CA VAL A 170 19.87 28.21 10.74
C VAL A 170 18.96 28.67 9.59
N ASP A 171 19.53 29.27 8.54
CA ASP A 171 18.80 29.67 7.33
C ASP A 171 18.05 28.50 6.67
N THR A 172 18.62 27.30 6.66
CA THR A 172 17.95 26.10 6.12
C THR A 172 16.82 25.65 7.04
N LEU A 173 16.97 25.76 8.37
CA LEU A 173 15.90 25.47 9.32
C LEU A 173 14.72 26.43 9.15
N ASP A 174 14.99 27.71 8.95
CA ASP A 174 13.95 28.73 8.70
C ASP A 174 13.18 28.43 7.42
N LYS A 175 13.87 28.07 6.32
CA LYS A 175 13.24 27.64 5.07
C LYS A 175 12.40 26.37 5.23
N ILE A 176 12.84 25.42 6.07
CA ILE A 176 12.07 24.22 6.39
C ILE A 176 10.78 24.59 7.12
N GLN A 177 10.85 25.56 8.04
CA GLN A 177 9.69 26.05 8.76
C GLN A 177 8.73 26.81 7.83
N GLU A 178 9.24 27.65 6.94
CA GLU A 178 8.45 28.34 5.93
C GLU A 178 7.70 27.34 5.02
N ARG A 179 8.39 26.27 4.57
CA ARG A 179 7.76 25.19 3.81
C ARG A 179 6.62 24.53 4.60
N ARG A 180 6.76 24.34 5.92
CA ARG A 180 5.70 23.79 6.77
C ARG A 180 4.50 24.72 6.83
N ASN A 181 4.73 26.03 6.94
CA ASN A 181 3.67 27.03 6.94
C ASN A 181 2.91 27.05 5.60
N LYS A 182 3.62 26.99 4.47
CA LYS A 182 3.00 26.85 3.13
C LYS A 182 2.21 25.54 2.99
N LYS A 183 2.69 24.46 3.62
CA LYS A 183 1.95 23.18 3.66
C LYS A 183 0.66 23.28 4.46
N ALA A 184 0.67 24.02 5.58
CA ALA A 184 -0.52 24.30 6.36
C ALA A 184 -1.55 25.10 5.54
N ALA A 185 -1.12 26.11 4.79
CA ALA A 185 -2.00 26.90 3.93
C ALA A 185 -2.75 26.05 2.86
N ILE A 186 -2.09 25.04 2.30
CA ILE A 186 -2.74 24.07 1.39
C ILE A 186 -3.83 23.27 2.10
N ASN A 187 -3.59 22.89 3.35
CA ASN A 187 -4.53 22.08 4.13
C ASN A 187 -5.75 22.91 4.58
N THR A 188 -5.59 24.21 4.78
CA THR A 188 -6.67 25.13 5.20
C THR A 188 -7.46 25.75 4.05
N SER A 189 -6.96 25.68 2.81
CA SER A 189 -7.65 26.24 1.63
C SER A 189 -9.04 25.61 1.42
N ARG A 190 -10.05 26.46 1.14
CA ARG A 190 -11.45 26.02 0.97
C ARG A 190 -11.86 25.91 -0.48
N THR A 191 -11.32 26.77 -1.35
CA THR A 191 -11.63 26.76 -2.78
C THR A 191 -10.54 26.09 -3.61
N ARG A 192 -10.90 25.57 -4.79
CA ARG A 192 -9.95 24.91 -5.71
C ARG A 192 -8.88 25.88 -6.22
N ALA A 193 -9.23 27.16 -6.40
CA ALA A 193 -8.31 28.20 -6.85
C ALA A 193 -7.28 28.56 -5.77
N GLU A 194 -7.71 28.75 -4.52
CA GLU A 194 -6.80 28.96 -3.38
C GLU A 194 -5.83 27.80 -3.20
N LYS A 195 -6.33 26.56 -3.31
CA LYS A 195 -5.51 25.36 -3.20
C LYS A 195 -4.46 25.28 -4.29
N ALA A 196 -4.81 25.63 -5.53
CA ALA A 196 -3.86 25.66 -6.65
C ALA A 196 -2.76 26.71 -6.42
N LYS A 197 -3.12 27.91 -5.95
CA LYS A 197 -2.16 28.97 -5.61
C LYS A 197 -1.21 28.56 -4.48
N ALA A 198 -1.75 28.05 -3.37
CA ALA A 198 -0.95 27.58 -2.24
C ALA A 198 -0.04 26.40 -2.61
N GLN A 199 -0.49 25.52 -3.51
CA GLN A 199 0.31 24.41 -4.03
C GLN A 199 1.51 24.92 -4.86
N ALA A 200 1.30 25.94 -5.70
CA ALA A 200 2.39 26.55 -6.48
C ALA A 200 3.46 27.17 -5.57
N GLU A 201 3.05 27.92 -4.54
CA GLU A 201 3.95 28.51 -3.55
C GLU A 201 4.74 27.45 -2.78
N TYR A 202 4.09 26.37 -2.34
CA TYR A 202 4.76 25.25 -1.65
C TYR A 202 5.82 24.57 -2.54
N ILE A 203 5.52 24.40 -3.84
CA ILE A 203 6.47 23.77 -4.78
C ILE A 203 7.75 24.59 -4.86
N GLU A 204 7.64 25.91 -4.94
CA GLU A 204 8.81 26.79 -5.04
C GLU A 204 9.65 26.77 -3.76
N VAL A 205 9.02 26.95 -2.59
CA VAL A 205 9.74 26.90 -1.29
C VAL A 205 10.37 25.51 -1.07
N ASN A 206 9.69 24.42 -1.46
CA ASN A 206 10.25 23.07 -1.36
C ASN A 206 11.47 22.86 -2.28
N LYS A 207 11.52 23.48 -3.46
CA LYS A 207 12.74 23.47 -4.30
C LYS A 207 13.88 24.21 -3.60
N GLN A 208 13.60 25.37 -3.00
CA GLN A 208 14.60 26.15 -2.27
C GLN A 208 15.17 25.40 -1.07
N VAL A 209 14.32 24.75 -0.27
CA VAL A 209 14.76 23.87 0.84
C VAL A 209 15.66 22.74 0.34
N LYS A 210 15.30 22.08 -0.77
CA LYS A 210 16.15 21.02 -1.36
C LYS A 210 17.50 21.56 -1.84
N ARG A 211 17.54 22.78 -2.37
CA ARG A 211 18.79 23.44 -2.78
C ARG A 211 19.64 23.78 -1.56
N SER A 212 19.07 24.41 -0.52
CA SER A 212 19.82 24.80 0.67
C SER A 212 20.40 23.61 1.42
N ILE A 213 19.63 22.52 1.58
CA ILE A 213 20.11 21.26 2.16
C ILE A 213 21.31 20.70 1.40
N ARG A 214 21.29 20.75 0.06
CA ARG A 214 22.42 20.29 -0.76
C ARG A 214 23.64 21.19 -0.59
N THR A 215 23.43 22.50 -0.53
CA THR A 215 24.50 23.48 -0.30
C THR A 215 25.15 23.29 1.06
N ASP A 216 24.36 23.19 2.12
CA ASP A 216 24.86 22.99 3.49
C ASP A 216 25.65 21.69 3.60
N LYS A 217 25.13 20.60 3.01
CA LYS A 217 25.85 19.33 2.96
C LYS A 217 27.16 19.43 2.18
N ARG A 218 27.18 20.17 1.07
CA ARG A 218 28.39 20.37 0.26
C ARG A 218 29.44 21.15 1.05
N LYS A 219 29.05 22.28 1.65
CA LYS A 219 29.92 23.08 2.51
C LYS A 219 30.54 22.25 3.64
N TYR A 220 29.70 21.49 4.35
CA TYR A 220 30.18 20.60 5.40
C TYR A 220 31.22 19.58 4.93
N VAL A 221 31.02 19.00 3.74
CA VAL A 221 31.98 18.06 3.14
C VAL A 221 33.27 18.78 2.71
N GLU A 222 33.17 19.97 2.14
CA GLU A 222 34.31 20.81 1.75
C GLU A 222 35.13 21.25 2.98
N ASP A 223 34.48 21.67 4.07
CA ASP A 223 35.13 22.02 5.33
C ASP A 223 35.86 20.82 5.95
N LEU A 224 35.27 19.62 5.88
CA LEU A 224 35.96 18.41 6.30
C LEU A 224 37.15 18.09 5.39
N ALA A 225 37.01 18.22 4.08
CA ALA A 225 38.08 17.95 3.13
C ALA A 225 39.28 18.90 3.33
N THR A 226 39.01 20.20 3.48
CA THR A 226 40.05 21.21 3.76
C THR A 226 40.74 20.97 5.11
N THR A 227 39.99 20.57 6.13
CA THR A 227 40.59 20.21 7.44
C THR A 227 41.45 18.94 7.33
N ALA A 228 41.03 17.95 6.56
CA ALA A 228 41.83 16.75 6.29
C ALA A 228 43.14 17.09 5.56
N GLU A 229 43.07 17.94 4.54
CA GLU A 229 44.26 18.39 3.80
C GLU A 229 45.24 19.12 4.72
N LYS A 230 44.75 20.01 5.58
CA LYS A 230 45.58 20.69 6.58
C LYS A 230 46.24 19.70 7.55
N ALA A 231 45.48 18.75 8.08
CA ALA A 231 46.01 17.72 8.97
C ALA A 231 47.09 16.86 8.30
N ALA A 232 46.93 16.55 7.01
CA ALA A 232 47.94 15.82 6.23
C ALA A 232 49.23 16.64 6.07
N ARG A 233 49.12 17.95 5.76
CA ARG A 233 50.27 18.86 5.65
C ARG A 233 51.03 19.02 6.98
N GLU A 234 50.31 19.01 8.11
CA GLU A 234 50.87 19.10 9.46
C GLU A 234 51.40 17.75 10.00
N GLY A 235 51.24 16.66 9.25
CA GLY A 235 51.63 15.31 9.69
C GLY A 235 50.73 14.70 10.78
N ASN A 236 49.56 15.29 11.05
CA ASN A 236 48.62 14.80 12.05
C ASN A 236 47.75 13.66 11.51
N MET A 237 48.37 12.47 11.40
CA MET A 237 47.74 11.29 10.81
C MET A 237 46.49 10.82 11.56
N ARG A 238 46.40 11.06 12.87
CA ARG A 238 45.22 10.71 13.68
C ARG A 238 44.00 11.53 13.27
N GLN A 239 44.16 12.85 13.17
CA GLN A 239 43.07 13.72 12.73
C GLN A 239 42.67 13.45 11.28
N LEU A 240 43.64 13.22 10.40
CA LEU A 240 43.39 12.84 9.02
C LEU A 240 42.51 11.58 8.97
N TYR A 241 42.89 10.51 9.67
CA TYR A 241 42.13 9.26 9.73
C TYR A 241 40.69 9.46 10.23
N ASP A 242 40.51 10.22 11.32
CA ASP A 242 39.18 10.46 11.90
C ASP A 242 38.27 11.26 10.95
N ILE A 243 38.81 12.23 10.22
CA ILE A 243 38.06 13.03 9.24
C ILE A 243 37.71 12.19 8.01
N THR A 244 38.67 11.42 7.49
CA THR A 244 38.44 10.48 6.39
C THR A 244 37.36 9.46 6.76
N LYS A 245 37.41 8.91 7.98
CA LYS A 245 36.39 8.00 8.52
C LYS A 245 35.01 8.65 8.59
N LYS A 246 34.92 9.93 8.98
CA LYS A 246 33.66 10.71 8.96
C LYS A 246 33.12 10.90 7.53
N LEU A 247 33.98 11.17 6.55
CA LEU A 247 33.61 11.40 5.14
C LEU A 247 33.08 10.13 4.45
N PHE A 248 33.74 8.99 4.65
CA PHE A 248 33.35 7.73 4.00
C PHE A 248 32.08 7.10 4.60
N GLY A 249 31.63 7.57 5.76
CA GLY A 249 30.50 7.01 6.49
C GLY A 249 30.72 5.56 6.93
N ASN A 250 29.79 5.02 7.73
CA ASN A 250 29.82 3.60 8.04
C ASN A 250 29.44 2.80 6.79
N ARG A 251 30.42 2.16 6.14
CA ARG A 251 30.13 1.05 5.22
C ARG A 251 29.28 0.04 5.98
N ARG A 252 28.11 -0.32 5.44
CA ARG A 252 27.31 -1.41 6.03
C ARG A 252 28.20 -2.64 5.98
N LYS A 253 28.61 -3.14 7.16
CA LYS A 253 29.17 -4.48 7.22
C LYS A 253 28.08 -5.42 6.69
N PRO A 254 28.40 -6.38 5.81
CA PRO A 254 27.45 -7.44 5.50
C PRO A 254 27.04 -8.10 6.82
N GLU A 255 25.77 -8.51 6.92
CA GLU A 255 25.29 -9.23 8.10
C GLU A 255 26.20 -10.43 8.35
N GLN A 256 26.90 -10.41 9.48
CA GLN A 256 27.74 -11.53 9.87
C GLN A 256 26.86 -12.64 10.41
N PRO A 257 27.02 -13.89 9.96
CA PRO A 257 26.30 -15.01 10.52
C PRO A 257 26.61 -15.17 12.02
N VAL A 258 25.58 -15.41 12.82
CA VAL A 258 25.71 -15.67 14.26
C VAL A 258 26.40 -17.01 14.44
N LYS A 259 27.42 -17.07 15.32
CA LYS A 259 28.21 -18.28 15.59
C LYS A 259 27.93 -18.87 16.97
N SER A 260 28.00 -20.20 17.08
CA SER A 260 27.97 -20.94 18.34
C SER A 260 29.23 -20.66 19.16
N LYS A 261 29.28 -21.13 20.43
CA LYS A 261 30.49 -21.04 21.27
C LYS A 261 31.68 -21.79 20.66
N GLU A 262 31.40 -22.83 19.90
CA GLU A 262 32.37 -23.68 19.19
C GLU A 262 32.79 -23.08 17.83
N GLY A 263 32.22 -21.96 17.42
CA GLY A 263 32.59 -21.23 16.20
C GLY A 263 31.82 -21.62 14.93
N GLU A 264 30.83 -22.51 15.05
CA GLU A 264 29.98 -22.97 13.94
C GLU A 264 28.89 -21.94 13.59
N VAL A 265 28.50 -21.87 12.33
CA VAL A 265 27.47 -20.93 11.85
C VAL A 265 26.09 -21.45 12.21
N ILE A 266 25.34 -20.68 13.00
CA ILE A 266 23.97 -21.01 13.40
C ILE A 266 23.02 -20.56 12.29
N THR A 267 22.38 -21.51 11.61
CA THR A 267 21.35 -21.25 10.58
C THR A 267 19.93 -21.20 11.16
N ASN A 268 19.71 -21.80 12.33
CA ASN A 268 18.39 -21.90 12.97
C ASN A 268 18.07 -20.66 13.83
N ILE A 269 16.89 -20.08 13.62
CA ILE A 269 16.42 -18.88 14.32
C ILE A 269 16.33 -19.08 15.85
N GLY A 270 15.86 -20.25 16.31
CA GLY A 270 15.71 -20.52 17.74
C GLY A 270 17.06 -20.60 18.47
N GLU A 271 18.04 -21.23 17.83
CA GLU A 271 19.41 -21.33 18.35
C GLU A 271 20.12 -19.98 18.36
N GLN A 272 19.88 -19.13 17.35
CA GLN A 272 20.38 -17.76 17.35
C GLN A 272 19.83 -16.96 18.53
N GLN A 273 18.53 -17.10 18.84
CA GLN A 273 17.92 -16.44 19.99
C GLN A 273 18.53 -16.91 21.31
N ASN A 274 18.72 -18.23 21.48
CA ASN A 274 19.38 -18.78 22.67
C ASN A 274 20.81 -18.24 22.81
N ARG A 275 21.57 -18.16 21.71
CA ARG A 275 22.92 -17.60 21.72
C ARG A 275 22.95 -16.14 22.15
N TRP A 276 21.97 -15.34 21.74
CA TRP A 276 21.83 -13.94 22.17
C TRP A 276 21.44 -13.84 23.64
N VAL A 277 20.53 -14.68 24.13
CA VAL A 277 20.16 -14.73 25.56
C VAL A 277 21.37 -15.07 26.42
N GLU A 278 22.22 -16.01 26.02
CA GLU A 278 23.46 -16.33 26.73
C GLU A 278 24.50 -15.20 26.72
N HIS A 279 24.54 -14.38 25.65
CA HIS A 279 25.53 -13.31 25.52
C HIS A 279 25.13 -12.06 26.34
N PHE A 280 23.84 -11.82 26.54
CA PHE A 280 23.32 -10.63 27.22
C PHE A 280 22.77 -10.87 28.63
N LYS A 281 22.76 -12.12 29.10
CA LYS A 281 22.67 -12.46 30.53
C LYS A 281 24.04 -12.27 31.19
#